data_AF-A0A1E7EZ06-F1
#
_entry.id   AF-A0A1E7EZ06-F1
#
_cell.length_a   1.000
_cell.length_b   1.000
_cell.length_c   1.000
_cell.angle_alpha   90.00
_cell.angle_beta   90.00
_cell.angle_gamma   90.00
#
_symmetry.space_group_name_H-M   'P 1'
#
loop_
_entity.id
_entity.type
_entity.pdbx_description
1 polymer ?
#
loop_
_entity_poly.entity_id
_entity_poly.type
_entity_poly.pdbx_seq_one_letter_code
_entity_poly.pdbx_strand_id
1 'polypeptide(L)'
;MMINLMPVIMLLLMIALPTIKATGRTPTAYVTSGGGFKTMTASMGIIRAWDESNILQLNTTHSGCVSGGCWFQFQFSYSKDFYESALGLNGDSVTTFLRQWGKRYGDAMKEGIKEEKFEKLDLSISNLSGKACLPFVDNIVMDAIDGVVNLLLDDVDFPLTNWYFYVEAMLGSYITNYNTSLFSAEREGFANSVIVAGSSLAIDAYANDPSKTLTISSGLPDKITLLPINFVASDGSTGEWQYTAAESPLEVSTGKGFFKKTVKFELLPAPLINVVAGAASSFAGAIGSPTILSKFVDNFLKNELQFLGSIELKDLNECLPLGLQDFGSPTEGNIPSTVSPWDPFYRYLDGGYTENSGIAHTIANMQQSCIDDPSKYDCSKGLRLLNICGHGIQNVIKNLAINGGGLSDQSIPRLFANCNCGNSTVDGARKIFNVAKTVSPQIFSEDFPSDLNGPGWELYSTKTYDPFGDNTEPSISYAWRGNVTTVSNKAYGVTAGMNVDLVVIFTTLPSKDKIIQTGADSFAFSGIYGDVAEELYESTLALFKKWKLPEQWGTGVTTVSPTNSKGYEL
;
A
#
# COMPACT_ATOMS: atom_id res chain seq x y z
N MET A 1 -48.46 -41.18 -43.55
CA MET A 1 -48.33 -39.78 -43.11
C MET A 1 -47.50 -39.80 -41.83
N MET A 2 -46.17 -39.71 -41.96
CA MET A 2 -45.25 -39.72 -40.81
C MET A 2 -45.07 -38.28 -40.34
N ILE A 3 -45.56 -37.97 -39.14
CA ILE A 3 -45.38 -36.67 -38.51
C ILE A 3 -43.95 -36.63 -37.98
N ASN A 4 -43.17 -35.69 -38.51
CA ASN A 4 -41.78 -35.47 -38.15
C ASN A 4 -41.72 -34.85 -36.74
N LEU A 5 -41.45 -35.68 -35.72
CA LEU A 5 -41.44 -35.32 -34.29
C LEU A 5 -40.17 -34.56 -33.85
N MET A 6 -39.18 -34.40 -34.74
CA MET A 6 -37.90 -33.76 -34.45
C MET A 6 -38.00 -32.29 -33.97
N PRO A 7 -38.86 -31.42 -34.53
CA PRO A 7 -38.94 -30.02 -34.10
C PRO A 7 -39.53 -29.86 -32.69
N VAL A 8 -40.44 -30.76 -32.30
CA VAL A 8 -41.12 -30.70 -31.00
C VAL A 8 -40.21 -31.19 -29.87
N ILE A 9 -39.38 -32.20 -30.13
CA ILE A 9 -38.38 -32.69 -29.18
C ILE A 9 -37.27 -31.65 -28.96
N MET A 10 -36.85 -30.93 -30.03
CA MET A 10 -35.84 -29.88 -29.91
C MET A 10 -36.35 -28.66 -29.12
N LEU A 11 -37.63 -28.30 -29.28
CA LEU A 11 -38.26 -27.22 -28.52
C LEU A 11 -38.46 -27.61 -27.03
N LEU A 12 -38.80 -28.86 -26.73
CA LEU A 12 -38.91 -29.37 -25.36
C LEU A 12 -37.54 -29.49 -24.66
N LEU A 13 -36.47 -29.83 -25.39
CA LEU A 13 -35.09 -29.82 -24.87
C LEU A 13 -34.55 -28.40 -24.61
N MET A 14 -35.02 -27.38 -25.35
CA MET A 14 -34.67 -25.98 -25.09
C MET A 14 -35.44 -25.37 -23.91
N ILE A 15 -36.64 -25.87 -23.59
CA ILE A 15 -37.46 -25.39 -22.45
C ILE A 15 -37.10 -26.11 -21.13
N ALA A 16 -36.43 -27.26 -21.20
CA ALA A 16 -36.04 -28.07 -20.04
C ALA A 16 -34.53 -28.08 -19.72
N LEU A 17 -33.74 -27.20 -20.33
CA LEU A 17 -32.41 -26.92 -19.80
C LEU A 17 -32.60 -26.03 -18.56
N PRO A 18 -32.27 -26.48 -17.33
CA PRO A 18 -32.11 -25.53 -16.25
C PRO A 18 -31.15 -24.47 -16.78
N THR A 19 -31.53 -23.21 -16.68
CA THR A 19 -30.57 -22.11 -16.78
C THR A 19 -29.54 -22.41 -15.71
N ILE A 20 -28.43 -23.04 -16.12
CA ILE A 20 -27.24 -23.14 -15.29
C ILE A 20 -26.79 -21.69 -15.15
N LYS A 21 -27.30 -21.01 -14.13
CA LYS A 21 -26.69 -19.77 -13.67
C LYS A 21 -25.26 -20.17 -13.36
N ALA A 22 -24.31 -19.70 -14.17
CA ALA A 22 -22.93 -19.64 -13.73
C ALA A 22 -22.97 -18.98 -12.35
N THR A 23 -22.68 -19.74 -11.31
CA THR A 23 -22.66 -19.20 -9.96
C THR A 23 -21.43 -18.32 -9.88
N GLY A 24 -21.64 -17.03 -9.61
CA GLY A 24 -20.54 -16.09 -9.41
C GLY A 24 -19.55 -16.61 -8.38
N ARG A 25 -18.29 -16.16 -8.47
CA ARG A 25 -17.26 -16.50 -7.48
C ARG A 25 -17.46 -15.66 -6.24
N THR A 26 -17.28 -16.25 -5.06
CA THR A 26 -17.20 -15.45 -3.81
C THR A 26 -16.00 -14.52 -3.90
N PRO A 27 -16.17 -13.19 -3.76
CA PRO A 27 -15.05 -12.28 -3.81
C PRO A 27 -14.02 -12.65 -2.74
N THR A 28 -12.81 -12.93 -3.20
CA THR A 28 -11.66 -13.30 -2.38
C THR A 28 -10.51 -12.35 -2.71
N ALA A 29 -9.94 -11.74 -1.69
CA ALA A 29 -8.86 -10.77 -1.81
C ALA A 29 -7.56 -11.22 -1.15
N TYR A 30 -6.44 -10.94 -1.82
CA TYR A 30 -5.10 -10.97 -1.24
C TYR A 30 -4.63 -9.54 -1.02
N VAL A 31 -4.50 -9.13 0.24
CA VAL A 31 -4.15 -7.75 0.61
C VAL A 31 -2.77 -7.73 1.25
N THR A 32 -1.91 -6.82 0.77
CA THR A 32 -0.59 -6.59 1.34
C THR A 32 -0.53 -5.19 1.93
N SER A 33 -0.28 -5.10 3.24
CA SER A 33 -0.22 -3.81 3.95
C SER A 33 1.09 -3.05 3.68
N GLY A 34 1.20 -1.85 4.25
CA GLY A 34 2.48 -1.13 4.32
C GLY A 34 3.50 -1.82 5.22
N GLY A 35 4.70 -1.25 5.32
CA GLY A 35 5.86 -1.85 6.01
C GLY A 35 7.09 -2.02 5.11
N GLY A 36 7.06 -1.43 3.92
CA GLY A 36 8.16 -1.42 2.97
C GLY A 36 8.65 -2.83 2.61
N PHE A 37 9.97 -3.01 2.65
CA PHE A 37 10.61 -4.27 2.31
C PHE A 37 10.14 -5.46 3.14
N LYS A 38 9.77 -5.26 4.41
CA LYS A 38 9.34 -6.36 5.27
C LYS A 38 8.09 -7.03 4.72
N THR A 39 7.08 -6.23 4.38
CA THR A 39 5.82 -6.75 3.86
C THR A 39 5.97 -7.28 2.43
N MET A 40 6.80 -6.62 1.62
CA MET A 40 7.14 -7.13 0.28
C MET A 40 7.78 -8.52 0.35
N THR A 41 8.80 -8.71 1.20
CA THR A 41 9.44 -10.01 1.43
C THR A 41 8.44 -11.05 1.92
N ALA A 42 7.60 -10.69 2.90
CA ALA A 42 6.58 -11.60 3.41
C ALA A 42 5.64 -12.06 2.28
N SER A 43 5.18 -11.13 1.43
CA SER A 43 4.32 -11.47 0.29
C SER A 43 5.01 -12.34 -0.76
N MET A 44 6.30 -12.13 -1.03
CA MET A 44 7.06 -12.98 -1.96
C MET A 44 7.12 -14.46 -1.52
N GLY A 45 7.09 -14.74 -0.21
CA GLY A 45 6.95 -16.11 0.30
C GLY A 45 5.51 -16.58 0.38
N ILE A 46 4.63 -15.80 1.02
CA ILE A 46 3.25 -16.20 1.32
C ILE A 46 2.41 -16.41 0.06
N ILE A 47 2.68 -15.69 -1.04
CA ILE A 47 1.92 -15.85 -2.29
C ILE A 47 2.03 -17.28 -2.85
N ARG A 48 3.16 -17.96 -2.64
CA ARG A 48 3.35 -19.34 -3.07
C ARG A 48 2.46 -20.30 -2.27
N ALA A 49 2.37 -20.09 -0.96
CA ALA A 49 1.46 -20.86 -0.11
C ALA A 49 -0.01 -20.64 -0.49
N TRP A 50 -0.35 -19.42 -0.92
CA TRP A 50 -1.69 -19.04 -1.39
C TRP A 50 -2.06 -19.71 -2.73
N ASP A 51 -1.10 -19.81 -3.65
CA ASP A 51 -1.25 -20.53 -4.92
C ASP A 51 -1.36 -22.05 -4.71
N GLU A 52 -0.47 -22.65 -3.92
CA GLU A 52 -0.51 -24.09 -3.60
C GLU A 52 -1.76 -24.52 -2.84
N SER A 53 -2.43 -23.56 -2.18
CA SER A 53 -3.73 -23.77 -1.55
C SER A 53 -4.90 -23.73 -2.54
N ASN A 54 -4.63 -23.62 -3.85
CA ASN A 54 -5.59 -23.47 -4.94
C ASN A 54 -6.47 -22.21 -4.83
N ILE A 55 -6.04 -21.19 -4.08
CA ILE A 55 -6.85 -19.98 -3.85
C ILE A 55 -6.50 -18.90 -4.89
N LEU A 56 -5.22 -18.76 -5.23
CA LEU A 56 -4.76 -17.74 -6.18
C LEU A 56 -5.47 -17.83 -7.53
N GLN A 57 -5.29 -18.96 -8.23
CA GLN A 57 -5.77 -19.10 -9.60
C GLN A 57 -7.29 -19.18 -9.71
N LEU A 58 -7.93 -19.89 -8.76
CA LEU A 58 -9.35 -20.21 -8.88
C LEU A 58 -10.24 -19.09 -8.34
N ASN A 59 -9.87 -18.52 -7.20
CA ASN A 59 -10.79 -17.72 -6.39
C ASN A 59 -10.32 -16.30 -6.10
N THR A 60 -9.05 -15.96 -6.30
CA THR A 60 -8.59 -14.58 -6.09
C THR A 60 -9.15 -13.67 -7.17
N THR A 61 -9.87 -12.65 -6.71
CA THR A 61 -10.61 -11.71 -7.56
C THR A 61 -10.13 -10.28 -7.39
N HIS A 62 -9.50 -9.98 -6.25
CA HIS A 62 -9.04 -8.64 -5.89
C HIS A 62 -7.66 -8.75 -5.24
N SER A 63 -6.83 -7.74 -5.47
CA SER A 63 -5.51 -7.60 -4.85
C SER A 63 -5.39 -6.21 -4.27
N GLY A 64 -5.34 -6.12 -2.94
CA GLY A 64 -5.18 -4.86 -2.22
C GLY A 64 -3.73 -4.59 -1.91
N CYS A 65 -3.27 -3.35 -2.02
CA CYS A 65 -1.89 -3.03 -1.68
C CYS A 65 -1.72 -1.61 -1.13
N VAL A 66 -0.71 -1.41 -0.28
CA VAL A 66 -0.19 -0.10 0.15
C VAL A 66 1.34 -0.20 0.28
N SER A 67 2.07 0.84 -0.09
CA SER A 67 3.52 0.96 0.09
C SER A 67 4.30 -0.25 -0.43
N GLY A 68 5.11 -0.89 0.42
CA GLY A 68 5.81 -2.15 0.13
C GLY A 68 4.93 -3.25 -0.47
N GLY A 69 3.67 -3.30 -0.10
CA GLY A 69 2.72 -4.22 -0.72
C GLY A 69 2.47 -3.94 -2.20
N CYS A 70 2.47 -2.68 -2.62
CA CYS A 70 2.29 -2.32 -4.03
C CYS A 70 3.56 -2.61 -4.85
N TRP A 71 4.75 -2.50 -4.24
CA TRP A 71 6.00 -2.92 -4.89
C TRP A 71 5.95 -4.41 -5.25
N PHE A 72 5.48 -5.25 -4.33
CA PHE A 72 5.22 -6.67 -4.61
C PHE A 72 4.12 -6.82 -5.68
N GLN A 73 2.95 -6.24 -5.46
CA GLN A 73 1.76 -6.50 -6.29
C GLN A 73 1.98 -6.13 -7.75
N PHE A 74 2.67 -5.02 -8.03
CA PHE A 74 2.86 -4.56 -9.40
C PHE A 74 3.88 -5.43 -10.14
N GLN A 75 4.96 -5.86 -9.47
CA GLN A 75 5.88 -6.83 -10.07
C GLN A 75 5.18 -8.17 -10.31
N PHE A 76 4.38 -8.64 -9.35
CA PHE A 76 3.62 -9.88 -9.46
C PHE A 76 2.58 -9.84 -10.59
N SER A 77 2.00 -8.68 -10.88
CA SER A 77 1.01 -8.53 -11.96
C SER A 77 1.64 -8.25 -13.32
N TYR A 78 2.64 -7.38 -13.42
CA TYR A 78 3.17 -6.89 -14.71
C TYR A 78 4.45 -7.59 -15.18
N SER A 79 5.07 -8.44 -14.37
CA SER A 79 6.25 -9.21 -14.78
C SER A 79 5.96 -10.70 -14.75
N LYS A 80 5.99 -11.32 -15.94
CA LYS A 80 5.91 -12.78 -16.07
C LYS A 80 7.02 -13.47 -15.29
N ASP A 81 8.26 -13.03 -15.45
CA ASP A 81 9.41 -13.61 -14.77
C ASP A 81 9.27 -13.55 -13.25
N PHE A 82 8.79 -12.42 -12.70
CA PHE A 82 8.57 -12.29 -11.26
C PHE A 82 7.46 -13.23 -10.79
N TYR A 83 6.34 -13.26 -11.51
CA TYR A 83 5.20 -14.12 -11.23
C TYR A 83 5.60 -15.60 -11.21
N GLU A 84 6.27 -16.07 -12.27
CA GLU A 84 6.73 -17.46 -12.38
C GLU A 84 7.75 -17.80 -11.28
N SER A 85 8.67 -16.88 -10.96
CA SER A 85 9.65 -17.08 -9.88
C SER A 85 8.98 -17.10 -8.49
N ALA A 86 8.03 -16.20 -8.22
CA ALA A 86 7.32 -16.13 -6.95
C ALA A 86 6.51 -17.40 -6.70
N LEU A 87 5.88 -17.96 -7.74
CA LEU A 87 5.12 -19.21 -7.66
C LEU A 87 5.97 -20.48 -7.80
N GLY A 88 7.25 -20.36 -8.17
CA GLY A 88 8.14 -21.51 -8.37
C GLY A 88 7.87 -22.28 -9.67
N LEU A 89 7.16 -21.66 -10.63
CA LEU A 89 6.85 -22.24 -11.93
C LEU A 89 8.09 -22.40 -12.81
N ASN A 90 9.12 -21.60 -12.56
CA ASN A 90 10.43 -21.70 -13.21
C ASN A 90 11.36 -22.73 -12.54
N GLY A 91 10.91 -23.40 -11.47
CA GLY A 91 11.70 -24.36 -10.68
C GLY A 91 12.50 -23.74 -9.53
N ASP A 92 12.48 -22.42 -9.35
CA ASP A 92 13.21 -21.77 -8.26
C ASP A 92 12.51 -21.96 -6.90
N SER A 93 13.30 -22.21 -5.86
CA SER A 93 12.85 -22.05 -4.47
C SER A 93 12.56 -20.58 -4.15
N VAL A 94 11.79 -20.31 -3.09
CA VAL A 94 11.53 -18.93 -2.64
C VAL A 94 12.84 -18.23 -2.31
N THR A 95 13.76 -18.94 -1.65
CA THR A 95 15.11 -18.47 -1.33
C THR A 95 15.88 -18.06 -2.58
N THR A 96 15.85 -18.89 -3.63
CA THR A 96 16.55 -18.62 -4.89
C THR A 96 15.98 -17.39 -5.57
N PHE A 97 14.65 -17.31 -5.68
CA PHE A 97 13.95 -16.16 -6.24
C PHE A 97 14.33 -14.86 -5.52
N LEU A 98 14.22 -14.79 -4.18
CA LEU A 98 14.56 -13.57 -3.44
C LEU A 98 16.03 -13.20 -3.54
N ARG A 99 16.93 -14.19 -3.59
CA ARG A 99 18.36 -13.93 -3.79
C ARG A 99 18.63 -13.28 -5.14
N GLN A 100 17.99 -13.77 -6.20
CA GLN A 100 18.09 -13.18 -7.54
C GLN A 100 17.48 -11.78 -7.57
N TRP A 101 16.28 -11.61 -7.01
CA TRP A 101 15.62 -10.30 -6.92
C TRP A 101 16.49 -9.29 -6.17
N GLY A 102 16.97 -9.66 -4.97
CA GLY A 102 17.80 -8.80 -4.14
C GLY A 102 19.14 -8.46 -4.80
N LYS A 103 19.70 -9.38 -5.60
CA LYS A 103 20.87 -9.09 -6.43
C LYS A 103 20.57 -8.05 -7.51
N ARG A 104 19.49 -8.21 -8.29
CA ARG A 104 19.11 -7.26 -9.34
C ARG A 104 18.88 -5.86 -8.78
N TYR A 105 18.12 -5.78 -7.69
CA TYR A 105 17.86 -4.52 -7.01
C TYR A 105 19.15 -3.90 -6.46
N GLY A 106 20.00 -4.70 -5.79
CA GLY A 106 21.28 -4.23 -5.27
C GLY A 106 22.24 -3.72 -6.35
N ASP A 107 22.31 -4.40 -7.50
CA ASP A 107 23.11 -3.96 -8.64
C ASP A 107 22.60 -2.62 -9.19
N ALA A 108 21.27 -2.42 -9.30
CA ALA A 108 20.68 -1.15 -9.72
C ALA A 108 20.97 -0.01 -8.73
N MET A 109 20.91 -0.28 -7.43
CA MET A 109 21.27 0.70 -6.40
C MET A 109 22.77 1.05 -6.44
N LYS A 110 23.66 0.08 -6.65
CA LYS A 110 25.11 0.32 -6.81
C LYS A 110 25.40 1.19 -8.04
N GLU A 111 24.74 0.91 -9.16
CA GLU A 111 24.91 1.75 -10.36
C GLU A 111 24.35 3.16 -10.12
N GLY A 112 23.20 3.30 -9.46
CA GLY A 112 22.66 4.61 -9.08
C GLY A 112 23.63 5.43 -8.21
N ILE A 113 24.34 4.79 -7.27
CA ILE A 113 25.38 5.45 -6.47
C ILE A 113 26.54 5.91 -7.36
N LYS A 114 27.02 5.03 -8.25
CA LYS A 114 28.12 5.31 -9.17
C LYS A 114 27.78 6.43 -10.17
N GLU A 115 26.54 6.51 -10.60
CA GLU A 115 26.02 7.55 -11.50
C GLU A 115 25.58 8.83 -10.76
N GLU A 116 25.85 8.94 -9.45
CA GLU A 116 25.46 10.09 -8.62
C GLU A 116 23.95 10.39 -8.69
N LYS A 117 23.11 9.36 -8.91
CA LYS A 117 21.63 9.47 -8.86
C LYS A 117 21.10 9.76 -7.46
N PHE A 118 21.98 9.63 -6.48
CA PHE A 118 21.77 9.74 -5.06
C PHE A 118 22.68 10.86 -4.53
N GLU A 119 22.14 12.06 -4.34
CA GLU A 119 22.90 13.12 -3.68
C GLU A 119 22.88 12.84 -2.16
N LYS A 120 24.03 12.97 -1.49
CA LYS A 120 24.06 13.07 -0.02
C LYS A 120 23.14 14.21 0.36
N LEU A 121 22.29 13.99 1.36
CA LEU A 121 21.43 15.02 1.92
C LEU A 121 22.28 16.00 2.75
N ASP A 122 23.24 16.68 2.13
CA ASP A 122 23.56 18.01 2.59
C ASP A 122 22.30 18.81 2.27
N LEU A 123 21.53 19.20 3.28
CA LEU A 123 20.41 20.15 3.15
C LEU A 123 20.91 21.55 2.69
N SER A 124 21.86 21.61 1.75
CA SER A 124 21.92 22.69 0.78
C SER A 124 20.62 22.58 0.02
N ILE A 125 19.68 23.46 0.36
CA ILE A 125 18.36 23.46 -0.25
C ILE A 125 18.57 23.53 -1.77
N SER A 126 18.39 22.41 -2.47
CA SER A 126 19.02 22.24 -3.79
C SER A 126 18.28 22.99 -4.88
N ASN A 127 16.99 23.30 -4.65
CA ASN A 127 16.19 24.09 -5.56
C ASN A 127 16.28 25.61 -5.27
N LEU A 128 16.05 26.40 -6.33
CA LEU A 128 16.10 27.87 -6.27
C LEU A 128 15.16 28.48 -5.23
N SER A 129 13.98 27.89 -5.02
CA SER A 129 12.98 28.45 -4.11
C SER A 129 13.43 28.36 -2.65
N GLY A 130 14.02 27.25 -2.24
CA GLY A 130 14.52 27.14 -0.88
C GLY A 130 15.89 27.79 -0.68
N LYS A 131 16.78 27.90 -1.71
CA LYS A 131 17.97 28.78 -1.63
C LYS A 131 17.59 30.25 -1.41
N ALA A 132 16.50 30.71 -2.02
CA ALA A 132 16.00 32.07 -1.83
C ALA A 132 15.42 32.29 -0.41
N CYS A 133 14.98 31.22 0.26
CA CYS A 133 14.50 31.25 1.63
C CYS A 133 15.62 31.17 2.69
N LEU A 134 16.80 30.61 2.37
CA LEU A 134 17.94 30.47 3.30
C LEU A 134 18.30 31.74 4.10
N PRO A 135 18.30 32.97 3.53
CA PRO A 135 18.62 34.17 4.30
C PRO A 135 17.62 34.51 5.41
N PHE A 136 16.44 33.88 5.40
CA PHE A 136 15.32 34.17 6.30
C PHE A 136 15.03 33.02 7.29
N VAL A 137 15.75 31.91 7.21
CA VAL A 137 15.56 30.74 8.09
C VAL A 137 16.72 30.66 9.10
N ASP A 138 16.39 30.60 10.39
CA ASP A 138 17.37 30.44 11.48
C ASP A 138 18.05 29.05 11.41
N ASN A 139 19.34 28.98 11.76
CA ASN A 139 20.11 27.73 11.83
C ASN A 139 19.41 26.69 12.72
N ILE A 140 18.78 27.11 13.82
CA ILE A 140 18.05 26.19 14.72
C ILE A 140 16.88 25.50 13.99
N VAL A 141 16.23 26.21 13.07
CA VAL A 141 15.10 25.66 12.31
C VAL A 141 15.60 24.67 11.26
N MET A 142 16.75 24.94 10.65
CA MET A 142 17.42 24.00 9.75
C MET A 142 17.83 22.73 10.49
N ASP A 143 18.39 22.84 11.70
CA ASP A 143 18.73 21.71 12.56
C ASP A 143 17.47 20.92 12.96
N ALA A 144 16.33 21.59 13.18
CA ALA A 144 15.07 20.93 13.48
C ALA A 144 14.50 20.18 12.27
N ILE A 145 14.62 20.74 11.06
CA ILE A 145 14.23 20.05 9.83
C ILE A 145 15.11 18.83 9.61
N ASP A 146 16.43 18.97 9.75
CA ASP A 146 17.37 17.86 9.68
C ASP A 146 17.03 16.78 10.71
N GLY A 147 16.77 17.18 11.96
CA GLY A 147 16.30 16.29 13.02
C GLY A 147 15.01 15.56 12.69
N VAL A 148 14.01 16.24 12.11
CA VAL A 148 12.76 15.60 11.64
C VAL A 148 13.05 14.59 10.54
N VAL A 149 13.82 14.96 9.51
CA VAL A 149 14.16 14.08 8.39
C VAL A 149 14.91 12.84 8.90
N ASN A 150 15.92 13.03 9.74
CA ASN A 150 16.68 11.94 10.35
C ASN A 150 15.81 11.04 11.24
N LEU A 151 14.88 11.61 12.02
CA LEU A 151 13.94 10.82 12.85
C LEU A 151 12.93 10.04 12.03
N LEU A 152 12.46 10.56 10.90
CA LEU A 152 11.53 9.87 10.01
C LEU A 152 12.20 8.67 9.30
N LEU A 153 13.52 8.75 9.14
CA LEU A 153 14.27 7.92 8.23
C LEU A 153 15.32 7.05 8.96
N ASP A 154 15.28 7.04 10.30
CA ASP A 154 15.72 5.95 11.20
C ASP A 154 17.23 5.61 11.17
N ASP A 155 18.15 6.60 11.13
CA ASP A 155 19.61 6.36 10.97
C ASP A 155 19.96 5.48 9.75
N VAL A 156 19.02 5.35 8.81
CA VAL A 156 19.25 4.60 7.59
C VAL A 156 20.08 5.50 6.69
N ASP A 157 21.28 5.05 6.31
CA ASP A 157 22.06 5.59 5.18
C ASP A 157 21.26 5.40 3.89
N PHE A 158 20.12 6.09 3.79
CA PHE A 158 19.18 6.00 2.70
C PHE A 158 19.35 7.26 1.85
N PRO A 159 19.65 7.14 0.55
CA PRO A 159 19.85 8.29 -0.30
C PRO A 159 18.50 8.88 -0.71
N LEU A 160 18.02 9.83 0.10
CA LEU A 160 16.64 10.30 0.09
C LEU A 160 16.31 11.38 -0.94
N THR A 161 17.30 11.96 -1.60
CA THR A 161 17.07 13.01 -2.61
C THR A 161 16.37 12.48 -3.88
N ASN A 162 16.22 11.16 -4.02
CA ASN A 162 15.52 10.54 -5.15
C ASN A 162 14.66 9.33 -4.74
N TRP A 163 13.65 9.55 -3.89
CA TRP A 163 12.64 8.54 -3.53
C TRP A 163 12.03 7.87 -4.77
N TYR A 164 11.84 8.65 -5.83
CA TYR A 164 11.33 8.17 -7.09
C TYR A 164 12.26 7.11 -7.71
N PHE A 165 13.56 7.39 -7.84
CA PHE A 165 14.54 6.42 -8.34
C PHE A 165 14.56 5.13 -7.50
N TYR A 166 14.41 5.24 -6.19
CA TYR A 166 14.33 4.07 -5.33
C TYR A 166 13.16 3.14 -5.69
N VAL A 167 11.96 3.72 -5.90
CA VAL A 167 10.78 2.97 -6.37
C VAL A 167 11.01 2.43 -7.78
N GLU A 168 11.61 3.23 -8.66
CA GLU A 168 11.91 2.86 -10.03
C GLU A 168 12.89 1.68 -10.12
N ALA A 169 14.00 1.70 -9.37
CA ALA A 169 14.98 0.62 -9.34
C ALA A 169 14.38 -0.71 -8.84
N MET A 170 13.47 -0.61 -7.88
CA MET A 170 12.73 -1.75 -7.35
C MET A 170 11.76 -2.36 -8.37
N LEU A 171 10.96 -1.54 -9.07
CA LEU A 171 10.07 -2.03 -10.12
C LEU A 171 10.85 -2.56 -11.32
N GLY A 172 11.88 -1.81 -11.73
CA GLY A 172 12.75 -2.11 -12.87
C GLY A 172 13.60 -3.37 -12.71
N SER A 173 13.63 -3.97 -11.51
CA SER A 173 14.26 -5.27 -11.29
C SER A 173 13.58 -6.41 -12.07
N TYR A 174 12.30 -6.26 -12.40
CA TYR A 174 11.51 -7.30 -13.09
C TYR A 174 10.48 -6.77 -14.10
N ILE A 175 9.97 -5.55 -13.94
CA ILE A 175 9.02 -4.97 -14.90
C ILE A 175 9.81 -4.24 -15.98
N THR A 176 9.84 -4.81 -17.19
CA THR A 176 10.38 -4.11 -18.36
C THR A 176 9.51 -2.89 -18.67
N ASN A 177 10.12 -1.76 -19.03
CA ASN A 177 9.40 -0.52 -19.41
C ASN A 177 8.50 0.06 -18.30
N TYR A 178 8.76 -0.23 -17.02
CA TYR A 178 7.96 0.25 -15.87
C TYR A 178 7.71 1.78 -15.85
N ASN A 179 8.58 2.57 -16.50
CA ASN A 179 8.51 4.03 -16.59
C ASN A 179 7.93 4.58 -17.90
N THR A 180 7.57 3.70 -18.84
CA THR A 180 7.00 4.07 -20.15
C THR A 180 5.69 3.35 -20.46
N SER A 181 5.42 2.25 -19.77
CA SER A 181 4.16 1.51 -19.86
C SER A 181 3.05 2.18 -19.04
N LEU A 182 1.90 2.38 -19.68
CA LEU A 182 0.65 2.74 -19.01
C LEU A 182 0.23 1.62 -18.05
N PHE A 183 -0.49 1.97 -17.00
CA PHE A 183 -1.10 1.01 -16.07
C PHE A 183 -2.13 0.12 -16.78
N SER A 184 -2.74 0.61 -17.86
CA SER A 184 -3.61 -0.18 -18.74
C SER A 184 -2.89 -1.19 -19.62
N ALA A 185 -1.56 -1.29 -19.55
CA ALA A 185 -0.84 -2.36 -20.22
C ALA A 185 -1.38 -3.72 -19.77
N GLU A 186 -1.36 -4.69 -20.67
CA GLU A 186 -1.69 -6.07 -20.34
C GLU A 186 -0.73 -6.59 -19.26
N ARG A 187 -1.29 -7.30 -18.28
CA ARG A 187 -0.52 -7.90 -17.19
C ARG A 187 0.04 -9.25 -17.62
N GLU A 188 1.35 -9.31 -17.84
CA GLU A 188 2.04 -10.55 -18.24
C GLU A 188 2.23 -11.56 -17.09
N GLY A 189 2.10 -11.12 -15.83
CA GLY A 189 2.13 -11.97 -14.64
C GLY A 189 0.71 -12.35 -14.20
N PHE A 190 0.32 -11.96 -12.98
CA PHE A 190 -1.03 -12.21 -12.48
C PHE A 190 -2.05 -11.16 -12.93
N ALA A 191 -2.86 -11.51 -13.93
CA ALA A 191 -3.90 -10.66 -14.52
C ALA A 191 -5.30 -10.77 -13.86
N ASN A 192 -5.60 -11.89 -13.18
CA ASN A 192 -6.97 -12.28 -12.83
C ASN A 192 -7.66 -11.48 -11.71
N SER A 193 -7.01 -10.45 -11.16
CA SER A 193 -7.53 -9.67 -10.03
C SER A 193 -7.70 -8.20 -10.35
N VAL A 194 -8.69 -7.56 -9.74
CA VAL A 194 -8.78 -6.10 -9.66
C VAL A 194 -7.72 -5.61 -8.68
N ILE A 195 -6.82 -4.73 -9.11
CA ILE A 195 -5.83 -4.10 -8.23
C ILE A 195 -6.48 -2.90 -7.55
N VAL A 196 -6.34 -2.83 -6.22
CA VAL A 196 -6.77 -1.72 -5.37
C VAL A 196 -5.56 -1.19 -4.60
N ALA A 197 -4.93 -0.13 -5.09
CA ALA A 197 -3.75 0.47 -4.49
C ALA A 197 -4.13 1.68 -3.62
N GLY A 198 -3.92 1.59 -2.31
CA GLY A 198 -4.19 2.69 -1.39
C GLY A 198 -3.11 3.77 -1.43
N SER A 199 -3.52 5.02 -1.30
CA SER A 199 -2.64 6.19 -1.21
C SER A 199 -3.36 7.32 -0.45
N SER A 200 -2.76 8.51 -0.48
CA SER A 200 -3.17 9.66 0.29
C SER A 200 -3.03 10.95 -0.51
N LEU A 201 -3.99 11.85 -0.34
CA LEU A 201 -3.90 13.22 -0.84
C LEU A 201 -3.77 14.19 0.33
N ALA A 202 -2.69 14.97 0.35
CA ALA A 202 -2.55 16.09 1.29
C ALA A 202 -3.40 17.28 0.86
N ILE A 203 -3.68 18.17 1.82
CA ILE A 203 -4.46 19.39 1.58
C ILE A 203 -3.70 20.47 0.81
N ASP A 204 -2.38 20.31 0.72
CA ASP A 204 -1.49 21.23 0.03
C ASP A 204 -1.48 20.95 -1.47
N ALA A 205 -1.52 22.02 -2.26
CA ALA A 205 -1.25 21.99 -3.69
C ALA A 205 -0.02 22.86 -3.99
N TYR A 206 0.65 22.62 -5.12
CA TYR A 206 1.89 23.28 -5.51
C TYR A 206 1.68 24.06 -6.79
N ALA A 207 2.05 25.34 -6.80
CA ALA A 207 2.00 26.13 -8.03
C ALA A 207 3.31 25.97 -8.80
N ASN A 208 3.27 26.22 -10.11
CA ASN A 208 4.48 26.46 -10.91
C ASN A 208 5.34 27.59 -10.32
N ASP A 209 4.67 28.59 -9.74
CA ASP A 209 5.28 29.73 -9.09
C ASP A 209 5.33 29.49 -7.57
N PRO A 210 6.51 29.23 -6.98
CA PRO A 210 6.64 28.93 -5.56
C PRO A 210 6.24 30.09 -4.64
N SER A 211 6.07 31.31 -5.17
CA SER A 211 5.54 32.45 -4.41
C SER A 211 4.01 32.42 -4.22
N LYS A 212 3.30 31.50 -4.90
CA LYS A 212 1.86 31.32 -4.79
C LYS A 212 1.54 30.15 -3.85
N THR A 213 0.89 30.45 -2.74
CA THR A 213 0.27 29.44 -1.89
C THR A 213 -0.99 28.90 -2.57
N LEU A 214 -1.10 27.58 -2.65
CA LEU A 214 -2.31 26.90 -3.09
C LEU A 214 -2.80 25.96 -2.00
N THR A 215 -4.11 25.95 -1.82
CA THR A 215 -4.76 25.07 -0.85
C THR A 215 -5.99 24.48 -1.48
N ILE A 216 -6.25 23.20 -1.22
CA ILE A 216 -7.57 22.63 -1.47
C ILE A 216 -8.58 23.43 -0.63
N SER A 217 -9.53 24.04 -1.31
CA SER A 217 -10.43 25.07 -0.80
C SER A 217 -11.84 24.58 -0.51
N SER A 218 -12.21 23.41 -1.03
CA SER A 218 -13.49 22.75 -0.82
C SER A 218 -13.35 21.24 -1.07
N GLY A 219 -14.31 20.45 -0.56
CA GLY A 219 -14.39 19.00 -0.73
C GLY A 219 -13.64 18.16 0.30
N LEU A 220 -12.75 18.75 1.09
CA LEU A 220 -12.13 18.06 2.23
C LEU A 220 -13.09 17.99 3.43
N PRO A 221 -13.19 16.85 4.12
CA PRO A 221 -13.93 16.79 5.37
C PRO A 221 -13.32 17.70 6.43
N ASP A 222 -14.16 18.18 7.35
CA ASP A 222 -13.77 19.11 8.41
C ASP A 222 -12.53 18.62 9.18
N LYS A 223 -11.49 19.47 9.23
CA LYS A 223 -10.24 19.26 9.98
C LYS A 223 -9.37 18.10 9.50
N ILE A 224 -9.66 17.47 8.36
CA ILE A 224 -8.80 16.46 7.74
C ILE A 224 -7.63 17.13 7.03
N THR A 225 -6.42 16.60 7.23
CA THR A 225 -5.20 17.06 6.53
C THR A 225 -4.62 16.03 5.57
N LEU A 226 -5.13 14.80 5.61
CA LEU A 226 -4.75 13.69 4.74
C LEU A 226 -6.01 12.92 4.35
N LEU A 227 -6.40 13.04 3.08
CA LEU A 227 -7.56 12.40 2.50
C LEU A 227 -7.17 11.00 1.98
N PRO A 228 -7.73 9.90 2.52
CA PRO A 228 -7.49 8.57 1.98
C PRO A 228 -8.07 8.47 0.57
N ILE A 229 -7.27 7.93 -0.36
CA ILE A 229 -7.65 7.69 -1.75
C ILE A 229 -7.18 6.29 -2.16
N ASN A 230 -7.73 5.76 -3.26
CA ASN A 230 -7.28 4.50 -3.83
C ASN A 230 -7.32 4.53 -5.34
N PHE A 231 -6.37 3.85 -5.97
CA PHE A 231 -6.39 3.58 -7.40
C PHE A 231 -6.99 2.20 -7.64
N VAL A 232 -7.96 2.10 -8.55
CA VAL A 232 -8.62 0.84 -8.90
C VAL A 232 -8.43 0.55 -10.37
N ALA A 233 -7.97 -0.65 -10.71
CA ALA A 233 -7.84 -1.09 -12.09
C ALA A 233 -8.00 -2.61 -12.26
N SER A 234 -8.84 -3.00 -13.21
CA SER A 234 -8.80 -4.35 -13.80
C SER A 234 -7.66 -4.45 -14.82
N ASP A 235 -7.29 -5.66 -15.20
CA ASP A 235 -6.34 -5.88 -16.31
C ASP A 235 -6.83 -5.21 -17.60
N GLY A 236 -5.91 -4.62 -18.36
CA GLY A 236 -6.19 -3.87 -19.58
C GLY A 236 -6.97 -2.56 -19.42
N SER A 237 -7.40 -2.20 -18.20
CA SER A 237 -8.17 -0.97 -17.94
C SER A 237 -7.26 0.20 -17.56
N THR A 238 -7.65 1.42 -17.93
CA THR A 238 -6.93 2.65 -17.53
C THR A 238 -6.92 2.88 -16.02
N GLY A 239 -7.89 2.29 -15.32
CA GLY A 239 -8.13 2.53 -13.91
C GLY A 239 -8.52 3.97 -13.60
N GLU A 240 -8.74 4.24 -12.31
CA GLU A 240 -9.07 5.57 -11.81
C GLU A 240 -8.64 5.74 -10.35
N TRP A 241 -8.24 6.97 -10.00
CA TRP A 241 -8.11 7.39 -8.60
C TRP A 241 -9.50 7.74 -8.05
N GLN A 242 -9.86 7.09 -6.96
CA GLN A 242 -11.12 7.26 -6.25
C GLN A 242 -10.92 8.17 -5.04
N TYR A 243 -11.75 9.20 -4.95
CA TYR A 243 -11.73 10.24 -3.92
C TYR A 243 -12.95 10.15 -3.00
N THR A 244 -13.38 8.93 -2.67
CA THR A 244 -14.64 8.63 -1.95
C THR A 244 -14.75 9.35 -0.60
N ALA A 245 -13.62 9.67 0.04
CA ALA A 245 -13.57 10.42 1.28
C ALA A 245 -13.90 11.91 1.14
N ALA A 246 -13.94 12.46 -0.08
CA ALA A 246 -14.29 13.85 -0.30
C ALA A 246 -15.80 14.09 -0.08
N GLU A 247 -16.15 15.20 0.57
CA GLU A 247 -17.54 15.57 0.84
C GLU A 247 -18.24 16.22 -0.38
N SER A 248 -17.44 16.83 -1.24
CA SER A 248 -17.83 17.42 -2.52
C SER A 248 -16.68 17.27 -3.51
N PRO A 249 -16.87 17.55 -4.82
CA PRO A 249 -15.76 17.66 -5.74
C PRO A 249 -14.66 18.56 -5.15
N LEU A 250 -13.42 18.09 -5.20
CA LEU A 250 -12.27 18.84 -4.70
C LEU A 250 -12.04 20.07 -5.59
N GLU A 251 -11.79 21.23 -4.99
CA GLU A 251 -11.42 22.43 -5.73
C GLU A 251 -10.21 23.11 -5.09
N VAL A 252 -9.29 23.61 -5.90
CA VAL A 252 -8.12 24.34 -5.46
C VAL A 252 -8.30 25.82 -5.70
N SER A 253 -7.91 26.61 -4.71
CA SER A 253 -7.84 28.05 -4.86
C SER A 253 -6.43 28.50 -5.21
N THR A 254 -6.35 29.33 -6.24
CA THR A 254 -5.15 30.05 -6.65
C THR A 254 -5.27 31.52 -6.22
N GLY A 255 -4.25 32.07 -5.55
CA GLY A 255 -4.20 33.47 -5.12
C GLY A 255 -4.82 33.78 -3.74
N LYS A 256 -4.64 35.02 -3.26
CA LYS A 256 -5.15 35.53 -1.96
C LYS A 256 -6.17 36.65 -2.16
N GLY A 257 -7.17 36.74 -1.27
CA GLY A 257 -8.12 37.86 -1.22
C GLY A 257 -9.00 38.01 -2.47
N PHE A 258 -9.10 39.23 -3.00
CA PHE A 258 -9.95 39.57 -4.17
C PHE A 258 -9.52 38.88 -5.47
N PHE A 259 -8.29 38.39 -5.56
CA PHE A 259 -7.75 37.70 -6.75
C PHE A 259 -7.86 36.16 -6.65
N LYS A 260 -8.58 35.65 -5.65
CA LYS A 260 -8.79 34.21 -5.47
C LYS A 260 -9.57 33.63 -6.65
N LYS A 261 -8.98 32.68 -7.36
CA LYS A 261 -9.63 31.93 -8.45
C LYS A 261 -9.66 30.45 -8.08
N THR A 262 -10.85 29.85 -8.16
CA THR A 262 -11.04 28.44 -7.86
C THR A 262 -11.01 27.62 -9.14
N VAL A 263 -10.26 26.53 -9.12
CA VAL A 263 -10.13 25.56 -10.22
C VAL A 263 -10.56 24.20 -9.68
N LYS A 264 -11.36 23.47 -10.48
CA LYS A 264 -11.75 22.11 -10.11
C LYS A 264 -10.55 21.17 -10.15
N PHE A 265 -10.51 20.23 -9.22
CA PHE A 265 -9.59 19.11 -9.31
C PHE A 265 -10.02 18.25 -10.50
N GLU A 266 -9.24 18.25 -11.58
CA GLU A 266 -9.51 17.44 -12.76
C GLU A 266 -8.87 16.05 -12.61
N LEU A 267 -9.59 15.02 -13.07
CA LEU A 267 -9.07 13.66 -13.12
C LEU A 267 -7.95 13.60 -14.16
N LEU A 268 -6.80 13.08 -13.73
CA LEU A 268 -5.60 13.02 -14.54
C LEU A 268 -5.68 11.90 -15.57
N PRO A 269 -4.91 11.97 -16.67
CA PRO A 269 -4.86 10.93 -17.69
C PRO A 269 -4.45 9.56 -17.11
N ALA A 270 -4.66 8.51 -17.90
CA ALA A 270 -4.37 7.13 -17.52
C ALA A 270 -2.91 6.98 -17.07
N PRO A 271 -2.66 6.61 -15.79
CA PRO A 271 -1.32 6.70 -15.25
C PRO A 271 -0.37 5.62 -15.76
N LEU A 272 0.93 5.87 -15.76
CA LEU A 272 2.04 4.95 -15.87
C LEU A 272 2.16 4.09 -14.61
N ILE A 273 2.76 2.90 -14.77
CA ILE A 273 2.97 1.96 -13.67
C ILE A 273 3.81 2.59 -12.54
N ASN A 274 4.94 3.23 -12.86
CA ASN A 274 5.79 3.89 -11.88
C ASN A 274 5.10 5.04 -11.13
N VAL A 275 4.18 5.76 -11.77
CA VAL A 275 3.45 6.86 -11.14
C VAL A 275 2.46 6.34 -10.10
N VAL A 276 1.67 5.30 -10.41
CA VAL A 276 0.79 4.68 -9.42
C VAL A 276 1.61 4.06 -8.28
N ALA A 277 2.76 3.45 -8.60
CA ALA A 277 3.63 2.85 -7.60
C ALA A 277 4.26 3.89 -6.67
N GLY A 278 4.77 4.98 -7.23
CA GLY A 278 5.31 6.11 -6.47
C GLY A 278 4.23 6.69 -5.57
N ALA A 279 3.03 6.93 -6.10
CA ALA A 279 1.90 7.45 -5.34
C ALA A 279 1.50 6.55 -4.17
N ALA A 280 1.40 5.25 -4.42
CA ALA A 280 1.08 4.26 -3.39
C ALA A 280 2.23 3.97 -2.43
N SER A 281 3.44 4.52 -2.64
CA SER A 281 4.63 4.23 -1.81
C SER A 281 5.51 5.42 -1.36
N SER A 282 5.12 6.68 -1.59
CA SER A 282 5.80 7.90 -1.09
C SER A 282 5.75 8.13 0.44
N PHE A 283 6.30 7.23 1.27
CA PHE A 283 6.21 7.31 2.74
C PHE A 283 6.82 8.63 3.25
N ALA A 284 7.98 8.99 2.70
CA ALA A 284 8.63 10.25 2.95
C ALA A 284 7.90 11.44 2.30
N GLY A 285 6.89 11.22 1.48
CA GLY A 285 6.06 12.28 0.89
C GLY A 285 5.38 13.18 1.93
N ALA A 286 5.20 12.70 3.17
CA ALA A 286 4.68 13.51 4.28
C ALA A 286 5.49 14.80 4.53
N ILE A 287 6.83 14.77 4.38
CA ILE A 287 7.66 15.99 4.50
C ILE A 287 7.61 16.88 3.27
N GLY A 288 7.10 16.37 2.15
CA GLY A 288 6.82 17.19 0.98
C GLY A 288 5.67 18.16 1.20
N SER A 289 4.75 17.89 2.14
CA SER A 289 3.60 18.72 2.46
C SER A 289 3.95 19.86 3.43
N PRO A 290 3.78 21.14 3.06
CA PRO A 290 3.99 22.28 3.97
C PRO A 290 3.15 22.20 5.25
N THR A 291 1.88 21.81 5.14
CA THR A 291 0.98 21.69 6.29
C THR A 291 1.44 20.61 7.26
N ILE A 292 1.98 19.51 6.76
CA ILE A 292 2.42 18.39 7.59
C ILE A 292 3.83 18.65 8.14
N LEU A 293 4.75 19.16 7.30
CA LEU A 293 6.12 19.48 7.69
C LEU A 293 6.18 20.57 8.77
N SER A 294 5.39 21.64 8.66
CA SER A 294 5.31 22.68 9.71
C SER A 294 5.01 22.06 11.06
N LYS A 295 4.00 21.19 11.12
CA LYS A 295 3.61 20.50 12.35
C LYS A 295 4.65 19.51 12.84
N PHE A 296 5.38 18.82 11.95
CA PHE A 296 6.50 17.97 12.35
C PHE A 296 7.59 18.79 13.04
N VAL A 297 7.99 19.91 12.43
CA VAL A 297 9.01 20.82 12.97
C VAL A 297 8.54 21.40 14.32
N ASP A 298 7.30 21.88 14.39
CA ASP A 298 6.63 22.31 15.64
C ASP A 298 6.75 21.26 16.76
N ASN A 299 6.39 20.01 16.46
CA ASN A 299 6.39 18.92 17.44
C ASN A 299 7.81 18.50 17.83
N PHE A 300 8.74 18.49 16.88
CA PHE A 300 10.15 18.21 17.16
C PHE A 300 10.75 19.28 18.09
N LEU A 301 10.54 20.56 17.77
CA LEU A 301 10.98 21.68 18.61
C LEU A 301 10.41 21.59 20.03
N LYS A 302 9.12 21.26 20.17
CA LYS A 302 8.44 21.13 21.47
C LYS A 302 8.90 19.91 22.28
N ASN A 303 9.27 18.81 21.64
CA ASN A 303 9.55 17.55 22.34
C ASN A 303 11.03 17.29 22.54
N GLU A 304 11.86 17.52 21.51
CA GLU A 304 13.28 17.17 21.49
C GLU A 304 14.18 18.36 21.81
N LEU A 305 13.75 19.59 21.50
CA LEU A 305 14.52 20.83 21.71
C LEU A 305 13.88 21.76 22.76
N GLN A 306 13.31 21.17 23.82
CA GLN A 306 12.58 21.87 24.91
C GLN A 306 13.34 23.04 25.56
N PHE A 307 14.67 23.08 25.46
CA PHE A 307 15.51 24.08 26.09
C PHE A 307 15.60 25.42 25.33
N LEU A 308 15.10 25.51 24.09
CA LEU A 308 15.28 26.69 23.22
C LEU A 308 14.20 27.78 23.35
N GLY A 309 13.17 27.57 24.19
CA GLY A 309 12.06 28.53 24.31
C GLY A 309 11.15 28.55 23.06
N SER A 310 10.07 29.32 23.09
CA SER A 310 9.08 29.38 22.01
C SER A 310 9.61 30.15 20.80
N ILE A 311 10.16 29.44 19.82
CA ILE A 311 10.48 30.01 18.50
C ILE A 311 9.16 30.22 17.75
N GLU A 312 8.84 31.46 17.36
CA GLU A 312 7.69 31.74 16.51
C GLU A 312 7.99 31.36 15.05
N LEU A 313 7.32 30.34 14.52
CA LEU A 313 7.51 29.80 13.16
C LEU A 313 6.81 30.62 12.05
N LYS A 314 6.47 31.89 12.31
CA LYS A 314 5.67 32.70 11.37
C LYS A 314 6.35 32.90 10.02
N ASP A 315 7.67 33.07 10.02
CA ASP A 315 8.45 33.30 8.79
C ASP A 315 8.75 31.98 8.03
N LEU A 316 8.64 30.82 8.70
CA LEU A 316 8.89 29.51 8.10
C LEU A 316 7.74 29.05 7.18
N ASN A 317 6.50 29.32 7.57
CA ASN A 317 5.30 28.81 6.87
C ASN A 317 5.19 29.29 5.42
N GLU A 318 5.80 30.42 5.07
CA GLU A 318 5.81 30.92 3.69
C GLU A 318 6.86 30.22 2.80
N CYS A 319 7.84 29.55 3.42
CA CYS A 319 8.97 28.91 2.74
C CYS A 319 8.88 27.38 2.69
N LEU A 320 8.00 26.76 3.47
CA LEU A 320 7.77 25.31 3.41
C LEU A 320 7.19 24.89 2.04
N PRO A 321 7.62 23.74 1.49
CA PRO A 321 8.37 22.67 2.15
C PRO A 321 9.89 22.76 1.89
N LEU A 322 10.44 23.94 1.58
CA LEU A 322 11.88 24.18 1.41
C LEU A 322 12.55 23.24 0.39
N GLY A 323 11.87 22.98 -0.74
CA GLY A 323 12.39 22.10 -1.78
C GLY A 323 12.11 20.61 -1.55
N LEU A 324 11.49 20.23 -0.43
CA LEU A 324 11.17 18.83 -0.10
C LEU A 324 9.91 18.30 -0.81
N GLN A 325 9.23 19.12 -1.62
CA GLN A 325 8.00 18.69 -2.33
C GLN A 325 8.20 17.45 -3.22
N ASP A 326 9.43 17.20 -3.67
CA ASP A 326 9.78 16.08 -4.55
C ASP A 326 9.87 14.74 -3.83
N PHE A 327 9.73 14.72 -2.50
CA PHE A 327 9.53 13.50 -1.72
C PHE A 327 8.13 12.90 -1.94
N GLY A 328 7.16 13.69 -2.39
CA GLY A 328 5.85 13.21 -2.83
C GLY A 328 5.87 12.79 -4.30
N SER A 329 5.13 11.74 -4.65
CA SER A 329 4.98 11.34 -6.04
C SER A 329 4.20 12.40 -6.81
N PRO A 330 4.69 12.86 -7.97
CA PRO A 330 3.91 13.75 -8.81
C PRO A 330 2.64 13.05 -9.27
N THR A 331 1.55 13.80 -9.36
CA THR A 331 0.37 13.34 -10.07
C THR A 331 0.62 13.48 -11.58
N GLU A 332 0.19 12.50 -12.39
CA GLU A 332 0.62 12.43 -13.78
C GLU A 332 0.24 13.65 -14.63
N GLY A 333 1.09 14.00 -15.60
CA GLY A 333 1.07 15.28 -16.32
C GLY A 333 2.08 16.29 -15.79
N ASN A 334 2.72 16.01 -14.65
CA ASN A 334 3.70 16.89 -13.98
C ASN A 334 5.11 16.30 -14.04
N ILE A 335 5.70 16.29 -15.24
CA ILE A 335 7.11 15.94 -15.44
C ILE A 335 7.98 17.08 -14.85
N PRO A 336 9.14 16.81 -14.22
CA PRO A 336 10.09 17.84 -13.75
C PRO A 336 10.67 18.77 -14.84
N SER A 337 10.26 18.63 -16.11
CA SER A 337 10.75 19.45 -17.21
C SER A 337 9.70 20.46 -17.66
N THR A 338 9.93 21.73 -17.30
CA THR A 338 9.39 22.93 -17.93
C THR A 338 7.89 22.92 -18.23
N VAL A 339 7.13 23.53 -17.32
CA VAL A 339 5.73 23.94 -17.52
C VAL A 339 4.81 22.77 -17.87
N SER A 340 4.41 22.01 -16.84
CA SER A 340 3.18 21.24 -17.02
C SER A 340 2.01 22.22 -17.25
N PRO A 341 1.10 21.93 -18.20
CA PRO A 341 -0.06 22.77 -18.48
C PRO A 341 -1.05 22.84 -17.30
N TRP A 342 -0.83 22.03 -16.26
CA TRP A 342 -1.72 21.85 -15.11
C TRP A 342 -1.28 22.71 -13.91
N ASP A 343 -1.45 24.03 -13.95
CA ASP A 343 -1.36 24.87 -12.73
C ASP A 343 -2.77 24.97 -12.12
N PRO A 344 -3.04 24.36 -10.94
CA PRO A 344 -2.10 23.87 -9.91
C PRO A 344 -1.66 22.39 -9.99
N PHE A 345 -0.49 22.07 -9.42
CA PHE A 345 0.05 20.71 -9.29
C PHE A 345 -0.27 20.05 -7.95
N TYR A 346 -0.30 18.72 -7.97
CA TYR A 346 -0.54 17.90 -6.80
C TYR A 346 0.59 16.90 -6.60
N ARG A 347 0.73 16.44 -5.36
CA ARG A 347 1.62 15.34 -5.00
C ARG A 347 0.80 14.30 -4.24
N TYR A 348 0.86 13.05 -4.69
CA TYR A 348 0.38 11.94 -3.89
C TYR A 348 1.40 11.61 -2.82
N LEU A 349 0.90 11.34 -1.62
CA LEU A 349 1.71 10.90 -0.51
C LEU A 349 1.35 9.44 -0.25
N ASP A 350 2.33 8.59 0.06
CA ASP A 350 1.99 7.32 0.68
C ASP A 350 1.81 7.59 2.16
N GLY A 351 0.70 7.10 2.65
CA GLY A 351 0.32 7.33 4.00
C GLY A 351 1.18 6.45 4.88
N GLY A 352 2.17 7.06 5.52
CA GLY A 352 2.47 6.76 6.92
C GLY A 352 1.23 6.81 7.86
N TYR A 353 0.00 6.77 7.35
CA TYR A 353 -1.27 6.59 8.02
C TYR A 353 -2.21 5.58 7.29
N THR A 354 -1.93 5.19 6.04
CA THR A 354 -2.73 4.26 5.22
C THR A 354 -2.33 2.81 5.41
N GLU A 355 -1.40 2.51 6.32
CA GLU A 355 -1.11 1.13 6.69
C GLU A 355 -2.43 0.43 7.11
N ASN A 356 -2.77 -0.62 6.36
CA ASN A 356 -4.01 -1.39 6.47
C ASN A 356 -5.30 -0.70 5.98
N SER A 357 -5.28 0.57 5.54
CA SER A 357 -6.45 1.19 4.87
C SER A 357 -6.72 0.56 3.50
N GLY A 358 -5.71 -0.10 2.90
CA GLY A 358 -5.88 -0.96 1.73
C GLY A 358 -6.96 -2.03 1.92
N ILE A 359 -7.16 -2.55 3.14
CA ILE A 359 -8.23 -3.49 3.47
C ILE A 359 -9.60 -2.83 3.28
N ALA A 360 -9.78 -1.61 3.80
CA ALA A 360 -11.05 -0.88 3.70
C ALA A 360 -11.42 -0.61 2.24
N HIS A 361 -10.47 -0.09 1.44
CA HIS A 361 -10.70 0.16 0.02
C HIS A 361 -10.94 -1.13 -0.77
N THR A 362 -10.25 -2.22 -0.44
CA THR A 362 -10.43 -3.51 -1.12
C THR A 362 -11.77 -4.15 -0.77
N ILE A 363 -12.22 -4.08 0.50
CA ILE A 363 -13.56 -4.52 0.90
C ILE A 363 -14.63 -3.70 0.20
N ALA A 364 -14.51 -2.38 0.17
CA ALA A 364 -15.45 -1.52 -0.55
C ALA A 364 -15.52 -1.89 -2.04
N ASN A 365 -14.37 -2.15 -2.67
CA ASN A 365 -14.33 -2.55 -4.08
C ASN A 365 -14.94 -3.95 -4.32
N MET A 366 -14.73 -4.91 -3.41
CA MET A 366 -15.41 -6.21 -3.47
C MET A 366 -16.92 -6.08 -3.33
N GLN A 367 -17.40 -5.24 -2.40
CA GLN A 367 -18.83 -4.96 -2.23
C GLN A 367 -19.43 -4.31 -3.48
N GLN A 368 -18.73 -3.34 -4.06
CA GLN A 368 -19.16 -2.67 -5.29
C GLN A 368 -19.21 -3.66 -6.46
N SER A 369 -18.21 -4.53 -6.59
CA SER A 369 -18.19 -5.61 -7.58
C SER A 369 -19.41 -6.55 -7.46
N CYS A 370 -19.87 -6.85 -6.24
CA CYS A 370 -21.11 -7.62 -6.03
C CYS A 370 -22.35 -6.95 -6.63
N ILE A 371 -22.38 -5.61 -6.62
CA ILE A 371 -23.51 -4.80 -7.11
C ILE A 371 -23.42 -4.66 -8.63
N ASP A 372 -22.24 -4.36 -9.14
CA ASP A 372 -22.03 -4.04 -10.55
C ASP A 372 -22.03 -5.29 -11.44
N ASP A 373 -21.55 -6.41 -10.93
CA ASP A 373 -21.50 -7.68 -11.67
C ASP A 373 -21.96 -8.89 -10.83
N PRO A 374 -23.26 -8.97 -10.51
CA PRO A 374 -23.83 -10.09 -9.72
C PRO A 374 -23.83 -11.42 -10.49
N SER A 375 -23.46 -11.41 -11.78
CA SER A 375 -23.28 -12.63 -12.58
C SER A 375 -21.89 -13.24 -12.37
N LYS A 376 -20.89 -12.39 -12.14
CA LYS A 376 -19.50 -12.78 -11.89
C LYS A 376 -19.21 -13.03 -10.41
N TYR A 377 -19.92 -12.36 -9.50
CA TYR A 377 -19.66 -12.43 -8.07
C TYR A 377 -20.85 -12.94 -7.25
N ASP A 378 -20.62 -13.92 -6.37
CA ASP A 378 -21.60 -14.43 -5.41
C ASP A 378 -21.23 -14.02 -3.98
N CYS A 379 -21.89 -12.96 -3.51
CA CYS A 379 -21.65 -12.39 -2.18
C CYS A 379 -22.67 -12.86 -1.13
N SER A 380 -23.52 -13.85 -1.47
CA SER A 380 -24.48 -14.43 -0.52
C SER A 380 -23.81 -15.11 0.68
N LYS A 381 -22.54 -15.51 0.52
CA LYS A 381 -21.70 -16.12 1.55
C LYS A 381 -20.74 -15.12 2.23
N GLY A 382 -20.89 -13.82 1.94
CA GLY A 382 -19.96 -12.78 2.40
C GLY A 382 -18.72 -12.67 1.51
N LEU A 383 -17.65 -12.09 2.08
CA LEU A 383 -16.36 -11.85 1.44
C LEU A 383 -15.27 -12.70 2.11
N ARG A 384 -14.15 -12.88 1.41
CA ARG A 384 -12.95 -13.52 1.94
C ARG A 384 -11.76 -12.60 1.76
N LEU A 385 -10.96 -12.40 2.80
CA LEU A 385 -9.81 -11.52 2.71
C LEU A 385 -8.66 -12.07 3.53
N LEU A 386 -7.51 -12.21 2.88
CA LEU A 386 -6.23 -12.36 3.56
C LEU A 386 -5.50 -11.03 3.56
N ASN A 387 -4.95 -10.63 4.70
CA ASN A 387 -4.06 -9.49 4.83
C ASN A 387 -2.70 -9.89 5.41
N ILE A 388 -1.62 -9.38 4.82
CA ILE A 388 -0.25 -9.53 5.33
C ILE A 388 0.19 -8.22 5.97
N CYS A 389 0.57 -8.31 7.25
CA CYS A 389 1.13 -7.23 8.04
C CYS A 389 2.63 -7.47 8.24
N GLY A 390 3.49 -6.54 7.79
CA GLY A 390 4.94 -6.59 8.03
C GLY A 390 5.38 -6.20 9.45
N HIS A 391 4.42 -5.92 10.34
CA HIS A 391 4.64 -5.61 11.74
C HIS A 391 4.16 -6.76 12.61
N GLY A 392 5.04 -7.27 13.48
CA GLY A 392 4.72 -8.31 14.45
C GLY A 392 3.60 -7.87 15.40
N ILE A 393 2.71 -8.81 15.75
CA ILE A 393 1.53 -8.54 16.59
C ILE A 393 1.89 -7.98 17.98
N GLN A 394 3.07 -8.31 18.49
CA GLN A 394 3.54 -7.84 19.79
C GLN A 394 3.71 -6.31 19.77
N ASN A 395 4.17 -5.73 18.66
CA ASN A 395 4.25 -4.27 18.51
C ASN A 395 2.86 -3.64 18.48
N VAL A 396 1.91 -4.27 17.77
CA VAL A 396 0.52 -3.82 17.71
C VAL A 396 -0.13 -3.83 19.10
N ILE A 397 0.03 -4.91 19.87
CA ILE A 397 -0.53 -5.04 21.23
C ILE A 397 0.18 -4.14 22.24
N LYS A 398 1.52 -4.02 22.17
CA LYS A 398 2.27 -3.11 23.03
C LYS A 398 1.78 -1.67 22.85
N ASN A 399 1.54 -1.25 21.61
CA ASN A 399 1.02 0.08 21.31
C ASN A 399 -0.43 0.26 21.78
N LEU A 400 -1.27 -0.79 21.72
CA LEU A 400 -2.60 -0.81 22.33
C LEU A 400 -2.54 -0.52 23.85
N ALA A 401 -1.58 -1.12 24.57
CA ALA A 401 -1.48 -1.03 26.03
C ALA A 401 -0.89 0.30 26.54
N ILE A 402 0.09 0.88 25.84
CA ILE A 402 0.85 2.05 26.33
C ILE A 402 0.06 3.36 26.21
N ASN A 403 -0.80 3.50 25.20
CA ASN A 403 -1.45 4.78 24.90
C ASN A 403 -2.84 4.94 25.54
N GLY A 404 -3.19 4.15 26.57
CA GLY A 404 -4.48 4.27 27.27
C GLY A 404 -5.70 4.07 26.38
N GLY A 405 -5.57 3.28 25.31
CA GLY A 405 -6.60 3.11 24.27
C GLY A 405 -6.46 4.04 23.06
N GLY A 406 -5.47 4.94 23.03
CA GLY A 406 -5.13 5.78 21.85
C GLY A 406 -4.15 5.06 20.92
N LEU A 407 -4.64 4.24 20.01
CA LEU A 407 -3.87 3.38 19.11
C LEU A 407 -2.65 4.05 18.45
N SER A 408 -1.56 3.31 18.24
CA SER A 408 -0.63 3.66 17.15
C SER A 408 -1.40 3.53 15.84
N ASP A 409 -1.64 4.65 15.19
CA ASP A 409 -2.69 4.88 14.19
C ASP A 409 -2.44 4.24 12.81
N GLN A 410 -1.58 3.24 12.74
CA GLN A 410 -1.16 2.57 11.50
C GLN A 410 -1.50 1.07 11.51
N SER A 411 -2.41 0.59 12.38
CA SER A 411 -2.56 -0.84 12.67
C SER A 411 -3.97 -1.40 12.43
N ILE A 412 -4.04 -2.70 12.12
CA ILE A 412 -5.27 -3.50 11.95
C ILE A 412 -6.37 -3.22 12.99
N PRO A 413 -6.09 -3.04 14.30
CA PRO A 413 -7.11 -2.75 15.30
C PRO A 413 -7.99 -1.52 14.99
N ARG A 414 -7.52 -0.54 14.21
CA ARG A 414 -8.34 0.64 13.84
C ARG A 414 -9.53 0.31 12.96
N LEU A 415 -9.52 -0.87 12.33
CA LEU A 415 -10.65 -1.32 11.53
C LEU A 415 -11.82 -1.80 12.41
N PHE A 416 -11.61 -2.01 13.71
CA PHE A 416 -12.54 -2.64 14.66
C PHE A 416 -13.18 -1.63 15.62
N ALA A 417 -14.28 -2.04 16.28
CA ALA A 417 -15.12 -1.15 17.09
C ALA A 417 -14.45 -0.63 18.37
N ASN A 418 -13.65 -1.47 19.04
CA ASN A 418 -12.88 -1.08 20.22
C ASN A 418 -11.67 -0.18 19.93
N CYS A 419 -11.50 0.30 18.70
CA CYS A 419 -10.41 1.22 18.39
C CYS A 419 -10.49 2.53 19.18
N ASN A 420 -11.69 2.96 19.60
CA ASN A 420 -11.99 4.28 20.18
C ASN A 420 -11.38 5.46 19.39
N CYS A 421 -11.15 5.25 18.09
CA CYS A 421 -10.20 6.03 17.34
C CYS A 421 -10.75 7.39 16.86
N GLY A 422 -12.06 7.55 16.73
CA GLY A 422 -12.68 8.80 16.24
C GLY A 422 -12.04 9.32 14.95
N ASN A 423 -12.23 10.61 14.63
CA ASN A 423 -11.31 11.30 13.71
C ASN A 423 -10.03 11.65 14.49
N SER A 424 -9.08 10.73 14.52
CA SER A 424 -7.81 10.88 15.24
C SER A 424 -6.80 11.68 14.43
N THR A 425 -5.97 12.46 15.13
CA THR A 425 -4.67 12.83 14.63
C THR A 425 -3.85 11.56 14.47
N VAL A 426 -3.30 11.30 13.28
CA VAL A 426 -2.43 10.16 12.94
C VAL A 426 -1.32 10.03 13.99
N ASP A 427 -1.53 9.28 15.06
CA ASP A 427 -0.49 8.93 16.02
C ASP A 427 0.39 7.83 15.39
N GLY A 428 1.32 8.22 14.51
CA GLY A 428 2.32 7.28 14.00
C GLY A 428 3.19 6.73 15.14
N ALA A 429 4.00 5.71 14.83
CA ALA A 429 4.82 4.97 15.78
C ALA A 429 5.84 5.82 16.59
N ARG A 430 5.93 7.13 16.34
CA ARG A 430 6.66 8.14 17.13
C ARG A 430 5.74 9.35 17.34
N LYS A 431 5.74 9.94 18.54
CA LYS A 431 4.93 11.14 18.91
C LYS A 431 5.00 12.30 17.91
N ILE A 432 6.05 12.36 17.10
CA ILE A 432 6.23 13.34 16.01
C ILE A 432 5.18 13.19 14.90
N PHE A 433 4.62 12.01 14.65
CA PHE A 433 3.65 11.75 13.59
C PHE A 433 2.23 12.24 13.88
N ASN A 434 1.95 12.61 15.14
CA ASN A 434 0.67 13.12 15.65
C ASN A 434 0.32 14.53 15.11
N VAL A 435 0.49 14.71 13.80
CA VAL A 435 0.47 15.99 13.10
C VAL A 435 -0.56 16.00 11.98
N ALA A 436 -0.78 14.87 11.32
CA ALA A 436 -1.81 14.75 10.30
C ALA A 436 -3.15 14.31 10.92
N LYS A 437 -4.28 14.74 10.37
CA LYS A 437 -5.62 14.24 10.72
C LYS A 437 -6.19 13.48 9.54
N THR A 438 -6.70 12.29 9.79
CA THR A 438 -7.31 11.45 8.77
C THR A 438 -8.68 10.95 9.22
N VAL A 439 -9.47 10.45 8.28
CA VAL A 439 -10.78 9.89 8.57
C VAL A 439 -10.60 8.53 9.25
N SER A 440 -11.44 8.21 10.23
CA SER A 440 -11.43 6.89 10.86
C SER A 440 -11.57 5.77 9.81
N PRO A 441 -10.68 4.75 9.81
CA PRO A 441 -10.82 3.60 8.93
C PRO A 441 -11.68 2.48 9.53
N GLN A 442 -12.42 2.73 10.62
CA GLN A 442 -13.27 1.70 11.23
C GLN A 442 -14.30 1.19 10.21
N ILE A 443 -14.29 -0.13 10.01
CA ILE A 443 -15.17 -0.82 9.04
C ILE A 443 -15.74 -2.12 9.58
N PHE A 444 -15.39 -2.55 10.79
CA PHE A 444 -15.92 -3.75 11.44
C PHE A 444 -16.70 -3.42 12.72
N SER A 445 -17.73 -4.21 12.99
CA SER A 445 -18.60 -4.07 14.16
C SER A 445 -18.04 -4.73 15.42
N GLU A 446 -17.15 -5.70 15.21
CA GLU A 446 -16.52 -6.50 16.24
C GLU A 446 -15.33 -5.75 16.85
N ASP A 447 -14.94 -6.18 18.04
CA ASP A 447 -13.72 -5.74 18.71
C ASP A 447 -12.50 -6.49 18.19
N PHE A 448 -11.36 -5.81 18.07
CA PHE A 448 -10.11 -6.45 17.73
C PHE A 448 -9.70 -7.40 18.87
N PRO A 449 -9.44 -8.69 18.59
CA PRO A 449 -9.12 -9.68 19.62
C PRO A 449 -7.68 -9.53 20.07
N SER A 450 -7.43 -8.69 21.08
CA SER A 450 -6.09 -8.40 21.60
C SER A 450 -5.49 -9.49 22.49
N ASP A 451 -6.29 -10.46 22.96
CA ASP A 451 -5.79 -11.63 23.68
C ASP A 451 -5.31 -12.70 22.70
N LEU A 452 -3.98 -12.89 22.63
CA LEU A 452 -3.33 -13.88 21.76
C LEU A 452 -3.64 -15.34 22.13
N ASN A 453 -4.22 -15.60 23.30
CA ASN A 453 -4.72 -16.93 23.69
C ASN A 453 -6.20 -17.11 23.32
N GLY A 454 -6.84 -16.06 22.79
CA GLY A 454 -8.23 -16.05 22.38
C GLY A 454 -8.49 -16.85 21.11
N PRO A 455 -9.78 -17.04 20.75
CA PRO A 455 -10.17 -17.78 19.57
C PRO A 455 -9.65 -17.12 18.27
N GLY A 456 -9.24 -17.97 17.32
CA GLY A 456 -8.77 -17.54 16.00
C GLY A 456 -7.27 -17.23 15.91
N TRP A 457 -6.58 -17.05 17.04
CA TRP A 457 -5.14 -16.85 17.07
C TRP A 457 -4.36 -18.15 16.89
N GLU A 458 -3.26 -18.06 16.14
CA GLU A 458 -2.31 -19.13 15.93
C GLU A 458 -0.88 -18.56 15.97
N LEU A 459 -0.04 -19.11 16.84
CA LEU A 459 1.40 -18.93 16.76
C LEU A 459 1.93 -19.88 15.68
N TYR A 460 2.29 -19.36 14.52
CA TYR A 460 2.65 -20.19 13.37
C TYR A 460 4.16 -20.24 13.08
N SER A 461 4.95 -19.32 13.65
CA SER A 461 6.41 -19.34 13.56
C SER A 461 7.10 -18.75 14.80
N THR A 462 8.23 -19.36 15.19
CA THR A 462 9.14 -18.91 16.26
C THR A 462 10.60 -18.97 15.79
N LYS A 463 10.84 -18.67 14.51
CA LYS A 463 12.16 -18.85 13.90
C LYS A 463 13.16 -17.82 14.43
N THR A 464 14.32 -18.28 14.87
CA THR A 464 15.48 -17.40 15.07
C THR A 464 16.24 -17.29 13.76
N TYR A 465 16.45 -16.07 13.29
CA TYR A 465 17.34 -15.79 12.17
C TYR A 465 18.62 -15.18 12.73
N ASP A 466 19.75 -15.80 12.44
CA ASP A 466 21.05 -15.31 12.88
C ASP A 466 21.93 -14.90 11.68
N PRO A 467 21.63 -13.74 11.07
CA PRO A 467 22.30 -13.33 9.85
C PRO A 467 23.75 -12.87 10.04
N PHE A 468 24.18 -12.62 11.28
CA PHE A 468 25.50 -12.07 11.59
C PHE A 468 26.24 -12.77 12.74
N GLY A 469 25.72 -13.89 13.26
CA GLY A 469 26.37 -14.67 14.32
C GLY A 469 26.06 -14.22 15.76
N ASP A 470 25.21 -13.20 15.92
CA ASP A 470 24.99 -12.49 17.18
C ASP A 470 23.51 -12.36 17.58
N ASN A 471 22.56 -12.83 16.74
CA ASN A 471 21.15 -12.74 17.09
C ASN A 471 20.66 -14.03 17.77
N THR A 472 20.20 -13.90 19.01
CA THR A 472 19.69 -15.02 19.82
C THR A 472 18.18 -14.97 20.04
N GLU A 473 17.53 -13.85 19.67
CA GLU A 473 16.10 -13.65 19.90
C GLU A 473 15.27 -14.18 18.72
N PRO A 474 14.23 -15.01 18.97
CA PRO A 474 13.37 -15.52 17.92
C PRO A 474 12.47 -14.43 17.34
N SER A 475 12.28 -14.46 16.02
CA SER A 475 11.17 -13.81 15.35
C SER A 475 9.89 -14.61 15.62
N ILE A 476 8.94 -13.99 16.31
CA ILE A 476 7.68 -14.64 16.72
C ILE A 476 6.54 -14.11 15.84
N SER A 477 6.02 -14.93 14.94
CA SER A 477 4.96 -14.55 14.00
C SER A 477 3.64 -15.22 14.35
N TYR A 478 2.57 -14.44 14.33
CA TYR A 478 1.21 -14.88 14.65
C TYR A 478 0.29 -14.68 13.46
N ALA A 479 -0.76 -15.47 13.42
CA ALA A 479 -1.86 -15.27 12.50
C ALA A 479 -3.18 -15.25 13.27
N TRP A 480 -4.13 -14.49 12.76
CA TRP A 480 -5.50 -14.48 13.27
C TRP A 480 -6.49 -14.75 12.16
N ARG A 481 -7.50 -15.58 12.44
CA ARG A 481 -8.64 -15.78 11.55
C ARG A 481 -9.96 -15.64 12.30
N GLY A 482 -10.88 -14.87 11.75
CA GLY A 482 -12.22 -14.71 12.30
C GLY A 482 -13.23 -14.21 11.27
N ASN A 483 -14.51 -14.31 11.62
CA ASN A 483 -15.59 -13.67 10.86
C ASN A 483 -15.89 -12.31 11.47
N VAL A 484 -15.91 -11.28 10.63
CA VAL A 484 -16.24 -9.91 11.02
C VAL A 484 -17.34 -9.37 10.13
N THR A 485 -18.11 -8.42 10.63
CA THR A 485 -19.25 -7.82 9.93
C THR A 485 -18.94 -6.38 9.60
N THR A 486 -19.14 -5.99 8.34
CA THR A 486 -18.88 -4.62 7.94
C THR A 486 -19.85 -3.63 8.58
N VAL A 487 -19.34 -2.46 8.99
CA VAL A 487 -20.12 -1.26 9.31
C VAL A 487 -19.96 -0.23 8.22
N SER A 488 -20.94 0.67 8.08
CA SER A 488 -20.87 1.68 7.03
C SER A 488 -19.75 2.68 7.33
N ASN A 489 -18.90 2.90 6.34
CA ASN A 489 -17.89 3.95 6.36
C ASN A 489 -17.87 4.62 4.99
N LYS A 490 -18.59 5.74 4.88
CA LYS A 490 -18.73 6.49 3.62
C LYS A 490 -17.38 6.92 3.07
N ALA A 491 -16.43 7.29 3.92
CA ALA A 491 -15.14 7.80 3.47
C ALA A 491 -14.30 6.74 2.74
N TYR A 492 -14.46 5.48 3.12
CA TYR A 492 -13.79 4.34 2.48
C TYR A 492 -14.70 3.62 1.46
N GLY A 493 -15.95 4.06 1.29
CA GLY A 493 -16.93 3.41 0.42
C GLY A 493 -17.50 2.09 0.96
N VAL A 494 -17.28 1.76 2.23
CA VAL A 494 -17.75 0.49 2.82
C VAL A 494 -19.22 0.60 3.22
N THR A 495 -19.99 -0.41 2.83
CA THR A 495 -21.40 -0.61 3.18
C THR A 495 -21.54 -1.60 4.35
N ALA A 496 -22.57 -1.42 5.17
CA ALA A 496 -22.79 -2.22 6.37
C ALA A 496 -23.43 -3.59 6.07
N GLY A 497 -23.21 -4.56 6.96
CA GLY A 497 -23.98 -5.80 7.06
C GLY A 497 -23.44 -6.98 6.26
N MET A 498 -22.23 -6.89 5.69
CA MET A 498 -21.61 -8.00 4.97
C MET A 498 -20.62 -8.74 5.88
N ASN A 499 -20.71 -10.07 5.92
CA ASN A 499 -19.72 -10.89 6.63
C ASN A 499 -18.42 -10.97 5.81
N VAL A 500 -17.29 -10.95 6.50
CA VAL A 500 -15.95 -11.12 5.94
C VAL A 500 -15.23 -12.20 6.74
N ASP A 501 -14.86 -13.30 6.08
CA ASP A 501 -13.91 -14.28 6.61
C ASP A 501 -12.51 -13.68 6.46
N LEU A 502 -11.99 -13.12 7.55
CA LEU A 502 -10.78 -12.32 7.60
C LEU A 502 -9.63 -13.15 8.16
N VAL A 503 -8.57 -13.29 7.36
CA VAL A 503 -7.27 -13.84 7.75
C VAL A 503 -6.27 -12.70 7.83
N VAL A 504 -5.55 -12.57 8.94
CA VAL A 504 -4.47 -11.60 9.11
C VAL A 504 -3.19 -12.32 9.52
N ILE A 505 -2.14 -12.17 8.71
CA ILE A 505 -0.81 -12.74 8.97
C ILE A 505 0.08 -11.61 9.50
N PHE A 506 0.52 -11.74 10.75
CA PHE A 506 1.46 -10.81 11.39
C PHE A 506 2.87 -11.41 11.35
N THR A 507 3.69 -10.92 10.43
CA THR A 507 5.07 -11.39 10.29
C THR A 507 5.98 -10.58 11.19
N THR A 508 6.88 -11.28 11.89
CA THR A 508 7.98 -10.65 12.62
C THR A 508 9.26 -10.97 11.87
N LEU A 509 9.90 -9.93 11.33
CA LEU A 509 11.22 -10.06 10.71
C LEU A 509 12.31 -9.61 11.68
N PRO A 510 13.57 -10.05 11.52
CA PRO A 510 14.70 -9.58 12.31
C PRO A 510 14.76 -8.04 12.38
N SER A 511 15.29 -7.49 13.48
CA SER A 511 15.32 -6.03 13.72
C SER A 511 16.08 -5.27 12.61
N LYS A 512 15.65 -4.02 12.38
CA LYS A 512 16.05 -3.19 11.22
C LYS A 512 17.55 -2.87 11.15
N ASP A 513 18.24 -2.83 12.31
CA ASP A 513 19.56 -2.22 12.49
C ASP A 513 20.71 -2.90 11.72
N LYS A 514 20.44 -3.89 10.87
CA LYS A 514 21.47 -4.65 10.15
C LYS A 514 21.20 -4.86 8.64
N ILE A 515 20.14 -4.28 8.07
CA ILE A 515 19.57 -4.78 6.80
C ILE A 515 19.46 -3.71 5.68
N ILE A 516 19.64 -2.42 5.97
CA ILE A 516 19.52 -1.34 4.98
C ILE A 516 20.76 -0.42 5.06
N GLN A 517 21.95 -0.94 4.79
CA GLN A 517 23.11 -0.10 4.47
C GLN A 517 23.23 -0.02 2.96
N THR A 518 22.89 1.13 2.37
CA THR A 518 23.16 1.35 0.96
C THR A 518 24.68 1.46 0.74
N GLY A 519 25.20 0.82 -0.30
CA GLY A 519 26.61 0.94 -0.69
C GLY A 519 27.61 0.01 0.01
N ALA A 520 27.23 -0.80 0.99
CA ALA A 520 28.09 -1.87 1.49
C ALA A 520 28.10 -3.06 0.51
N ASP A 521 29.25 -3.72 0.34
CA ASP A 521 29.38 -4.93 -0.48
C ASP A 521 28.47 -6.08 -0.02
N SER A 522 27.96 -6.00 1.21
CA SER A 522 26.91 -6.85 1.73
C SER A 522 25.54 -6.19 1.55
N PHE A 523 24.93 -6.34 0.38
CA PHE A 523 23.46 -6.36 0.33
C PHE A 523 22.99 -7.62 1.07
N ALA A 524 22.96 -7.52 2.40
CA ALA A 524 22.44 -8.54 3.32
C ALA A 524 20.97 -8.93 2.99
N PHE A 525 20.35 -8.14 2.12
CA PHE A 525 19.02 -8.35 1.55
C PHE A 525 18.82 -9.75 0.96
N SER A 526 19.75 -10.27 0.16
CA SER A 526 19.57 -11.55 -0.55
C SER A 526 19.72 -12.77 0.39
N GLY A 527 20.71 -12.73 1.29
CA GLY A 527 21.01 -13.85 2.20
C GLY A 527 19.96 -14.06 3.28
N ILE A 528 19.50 -12.98 3.91
CA ILE A 528 18.61 -13.04 5.08
C ILE A 528 17.14 -13.18 4.65
N TYR A 529 16.70 -12.34 3.72
CA TYR A 529 15.28 -12.33 3.36
C TYR A 529 14.86 -13.54 2.54
N GLY A 530 15.77 -14.17 1.79
CA GLY A 530 15.48 -15.43 1.10
C GLY A 530 15.06 -16.53 2.07
N ASP A 531 15.87 -16.76 3.11
CA ASP A 531 15.60 -17.77 4.13
C ASP A 531 14.36 -17.42 4.97
N VAL A 532 14.15 -16.13 5.25
CA VAL A 532 12.92 -15.61 5.89
C VAL A 532 11.68 -15.90 5.04
N ALA A 533 11.70 -15.57 3.76
CA ALA A 533 10.54 -15.73 2.88
C ALA A 533 10.22 -17.22 2.65
N GLU A 534 11.24 -18.07 2.54
CA GLU A 534 11.06 -19.53 2.47
C GLU A 534 10.38 -20.06 3.75
N GLU A 535 10.87 -19.65 4.92
CA GLU A 535 10.26 -20.06 6.19
C GLU A 535 8.82 -19.54 6.31
N LEU A 536 8.55 -18.29 5.88
CA LEU A 536 7.19 -17.75 5.85
C LEU A 536 6.30 -18.50 4.87
N TYR A 537 6.82 -18.95 3.73
CA TYR A 537 6.11 -19.81 2.79
C TYR A 537 5.73 -21.15 3.46
N GLU A 538 6.71 -21.87 4.02
CA GLU A 538 6.50 -23.20 4.61
C GLU A 538 5.52 -23.15 5.79
N SER A 539 5.76 -22.21 6.71
CA SER A 539 4.94 -22.04 7.92
C SER A 539 3.52 -21.56 7.59
N THR A 540 3.36 -20.68 6.60
CA THR A 540 2.03 -20.21 6.17
C THR A 540 1.27 -21.29 5.41
N LEU A 541 1.94 -22.11 4.59
CA LEU A 541 1.30 -23.25 3.93
C LEU A 541 0.79 -24.28 4.95
N ALA A 542 1.59 -24.57 5.99
CA ALA A 542 1.17 -25.43 7.09
C ALA A 542 -0.03 -24.84 7.85
N LEU A 543 -0.02 -23.52 8.10
CA LEU A 543 -1.13 -22.79 8.70
C LEU A 543 -2.41 -22.90 7.86
N PHE A 544 -2.33 -22.68 6.54
CA PHE A 544 -3.48 -22.75 5.64
C PHE A 544 -4.11 -24.15 5.63
N LYS A 545 -3.29 -25.20 5.61
CA LYS A 545 -3.74 -26.60 5.74
C LYS A 545 -4.42 -26.84 7.10
N LYS A 546 -3.83 -26.35 8.20
CA LYS A 546 -4.41 -26.47 9.55
C LYS A 546 -5.79 -25.78 9.64
N TRP A 547 -5.94 -24.63 9.01
CA TRP A 547 -7.20 -23.88 8.94
C TRP A 547 -8.17 -24.36 7.85
N LYS A 548 -7.79 -25.39 7.09
CA LYS A 548 -8.58 -25.93 5.98
C LYS A 548 -8.97 -24.86 4.95
N LEU A 549 -8.10 -23.88 4.74
CA LEU A 549 -8.29 -22.85 3.74
C LEU A 549 -8.33 -23.41 2.31
N PRO A 550 -7.51 -24.41 1.91
CA PRO A 550 -7.64 -25.02 0.59
C PRO A 550 -9.05 -25.59 0.34
N GLU A 551 -9.67 -26.21 1.34
CA GLU A 551 -11.00 -26.80 1.23
C GLU A 551 -12.12 -25.75 1.26
N GLN A 552 -11.91 -24.63 1.97
CA GLN A 552 -12.94 -23.62 2.16
C GLN A 552 -12.87 -22.51 1.10
N TRP A 553 -11.66 -22.09 0.76
CA TRP A 553 -11.36 -20.98 -0.15
C TRP A 553 -10.76 -21.44 -1.48
N GLY A 554 -10.15 -22.63 -1.55
CA GLY A 554 -9.54 -23.17 -2.77
C GLY A 554 -10.49 -24.00 -3.64
N THR A 555 -11.67 -24.40 -3.15
CA THR A 555 -12.66 -25.10 -3.98
C THR A 555 -13.47 -24.08 -4.79
N GLY A 556 -13.29 -24.07 -6.12
CA GLY A 556 -14.13 -23.27 -7.02
C GLY A 556 -15.51 -23.91 -7.26
N VAL A 557 -16.49 -23.12 -7.73
CA VAL A 557 -17.67 -23.72 -8.39
C VAL A 557 -17.24 -24.16 -9.78
N THR A 558 -17.07 -25.46 -9.98
CA THR A 558 -16.76 -26.05 -11.29
C THR A 558 -17.97 -25.95 -12.22
N THR A 559 -18.05 -24.86 -12.99
CA THR A 559 -18.85 -24.82 -14.23
C THR A 559 -18.13 -24.08 -15.35
N VAL A 560 -16.90 -24.48 -15.69
CA VAL A 560 -16.39 -24.38 -17.08
C VAL A 560 -15.44 -25.55 -17.31
N SER A 561 -15.74 -26.38 -18.31
CA SER A 561 -14.83 -27.43 -18.79
C SER A 561 -13.46 -26.83 -19.14
N PRO A 562 -12.35 -27.53 -18.86
CA PRO A 562 -11.02 -27.08 -19.25
C PRO A 562 -10.94 -27.07 -20.78
N THR A 563 -10.97 -25.88 -21.38
CA THR A 563 -10.56 -25.72 -22.78
C THR A 563 -9.04 -25.86 -22.85
N ASN A 564 -8.62 -27.07 -23.22
CA ASN A 564 -7.36 -27.41 -23.90
C ASN A 564 -6.06 -26.89 -23.25
N SER A 565 -5.62 -27.60 -22.21
CA SER A 565 -4.20 -27.90 -22.06
C SER A 565 -3.75 -28.69 -23.30
N LYS A 566 -3.11 -28.03 -24.28
CA LYS A 566 -2.39 -28.75 -25.33
C LYS A 566 -1.12 -29.35 -24.72
N GLY A 567 -1.20 -30.66 -24.56
CA GLY A 567 -0.15 -31.69 -24.43
C GLY A 567 1.29 -31.24 -24.15
N TYR A 568 1.75 -31.59 -22.96
CA TYR A 568 3.09 -32.11 -22.77
C TYR A 568 2.98 -33.65 -22.85
N GLU A 569 3.49 -34.24 -23.92
CA GLU A 569 3.95 -35.64 -23.92
C GLU A 569 5.48 -35.59 -24.04
N LEU A 570 6.12 -36.15 -23.00
CA LEU A 570 7.52 -36.60 -22.82
C LEU A 570 8.65 -35.92 -23.59
#